data_AF-A0A6J6K740-F1
#
_entry.id   AF-A0A6J6K740-F1
#
_cell.length_a   1.000
_cell.length_b   1.000
_cell.length_c   1.000
_cell.angle_alpha   90.00
_cell.angle_beta   90.00
_cell.angle_gamma   90.00
#
_symmetry.space_group_name_H-M   'P 1'
#
loop_
_entity.id
_entity.type
_entity.pdbx_description
1 polymer ?
#
loop_
_entity_poly.entity_id
_entity_poly.type
_entity_poly.pdbx_seq_one_letter_code
_entity_poly.pdbx_strand_id
1 'polypeptide(L)'
;MSATFWVVFWLGLILGSLVINLIIFKSLYNRGLAVLFQLNKVAVKSAALAEKIGLKPLVQRPESSIDKDPAIALSARRSLLKSRLKKQQQRQRRLIESLKRRKPTERRFR
;
A
#
# COMPACT_ATOMS: atom_id res chain seq x y z
N MET A 1 14.59 -58.34 6.70
CA MET A 1 14.83 -56.95 7.12
C MET A 1 14.95 -56.91 8.64
N SER A 2 15.92 -56.21 9.20
CA SER A 2 16.13 -56.18 10.66
C SER A 2 15.12 -55.26 11.35
N ALA A 3 14.76 -55.55 12.61
CA ALA A 3 13.88 -54.69 13.41
C ALA A 3 14.41 -53.25 13.53
N THR A 4 15.73 -53.08 13.53
CA THR A 4 16.41 -51.78 13.54
C THR A 4 16.11 -50.95 12.29
N PHE A 5 16.01 -51.56 11.11
CA PHE A 5 15.65 -50.87 9.87
C PHE A 5 14.25 -50.26 9.97
N TRP A 6 13.30 -51.01 10.52
CA TRP A 6 11.92 -50.55 10.69
C TRP A 6 11.83 -49.36 11.64
N VAL A 7 12.53 -49.38 12.77
CA VAL A 7 12.58 -48.27 13.73
C VAL A 7 13.15 -47.00 13.06
N VAL A 8 14.28 -47.10 12.35
CA VAL A 8 14.89 -45.94 11.69
C VAL A 8 13.98 -45.39 10.59
N PHE A 9 13.28 -46.25 9.84
CA PHE A 9 12.33 -45.83 8.81
C PHE A 9 11.21 -44.96 9.39
N TRP A 10 10.56 -45.40 10.46
CA TRP A 10 9.51 -44.62 11.12
C TRP A 10 10.04 -43.32 11.73
N LEU A 11 11.22 -43.36 12.33
CA LEU A 11 11.84 -42.19 12.93
C LEU A 11 12.18 -41.13 11.86
N GLY A 12 12.63 -41.56 10.69
CA GLY A 12 12.81 -40.71 9.51
C GLY A 12 11.52 -40.07 9.02
N LEU A 13 10.41 -40.82 8.96
CA LEU A 13 9.10 -40.27 8.58
C LEU A 13 8.58 -39.24 9.58
N ILE A 14 8.76 -39.50 10.89
CA ILE A 14 8.36 -38.57 11.95
C ILE A 14 9.16 -37.27 11.85
N LEU A 15 10.49 -37.36 11.73
CA LEU A 15 11.35 -36.18 11.57
C LEU A 15 11.01 -35.41 10.29
N GLY A 16 10.85 -36.12 9.16
CA GLY A 16 10.50 -35.50 7.88
C GLY A 16 9.17 -34.75 7.96
N SER A 17 8.15 -35.36 8.56
CA SER A 17 6.85 -34.72 8.80
C SER A 17 6.98 -33.47 9.68
N LEU A 18 7.74 -33.54 10.77
CA LEU A 18 7.97 -32.39 11.65
C LEU A 18 8.60 -31.20 10.92
N VAL A 19 9.64 -31.46 10.11
CA VAL A 19 10.31 -30.41 9.33
C VAL A 19 9.34 -29.74 8.36
N ILE A 20 8.56 -30.54 7.61
CA ILE A 20 7.58 -30.01 6.66
C ILE A 20 6.53 -29.15 7.38
N ASN A 21 5.99 -29.64 8.50
CA ASN A 21 5.00 -28.90 9.27
C ASN A 21 5.55 -27.58 9.83
N LEU A 22 6.81 -27.56 10.29
CA LEU A 22 7.49 -26.33 10.74
C LEU A 22 7.62 -25.30 9.61
N ILE A 23 7.98 -25.75 8.40
CA ILE A 23 8.09 -24.87 7.23
C ILE A 23 6.72 -24.31 6.85
N ILE A 24 5.70 -25.16 6.79
CA ILE A 24 4.31 -24.78 6.50
C ILE A 24 3.83 -23.77 7.54
N PHE A 25 3.97 -24.10 8.83
CA PHE A 25 3.53 -23.24 9.93
C PHE A 25 4.20 -21.87 9.88
N LYS A 26 5.53 -21.82 9.70
CA LYS A 26 6.28 -20.56 9.57
C LYS A 26 5.80 -19.74 8.38
N SER A 27 5.56 -20.37 7.24
CA SER A 27 5.03 -19.71 6.04
C SER A 27 3.63 -19.13 6.27
N LEU A 28 2.72 -19.93 6.84
CA LEU A 28 1.37 -19.51 7.18
C LEU A 28 1.34 -18.39 8.21
N TYR A 29 2.16 -18.49 9.25
CA TYR A 29 2.25 -17.47 10.29
C TYR A 29 2.68 -16.12 9.70
N ASN A 30 3.73 -16.10 8.89
CA ASN A 30 4.22 -14.88 8.24
C ASN A 30 3.18 -14.26 7.29
N ARG A 31 2.50 -15.10 6.50
CA ARG A 31 1.45 -14.64 5.58
C ARG A 31 0.21 -14.17 6.34
N GLY A 32 -0.18 -14.89 7.39
CA GLY A 32 -1.31 -14.57 8.25
C GLY A 32 -1.14 -13.21 8.93
N LEU A 33 0.03 -12.93 9.49
CA LEU A 33 0.34 -11.62 10.07
C LEU A 33 0.26 -10.49 9.02
N ALA A 34 0.78 -10.73 7.81
CA ALA A 34 0.71 -9.74 6.74
C ALA A 34 -0.75 -9.44 6.32
N VAL A 35 -1.60 -10.48 6.27
CA VAL A 35 -3.03 -10.34 5.96
C VAL A 35 -3.77 -9.60 7.09
N LEU A 36 -3.51 -9.94 8.35
CA LEU A 36 -4.11 -9.26 9.50
C LEU A 36 -3.76 -7.76 9.53
N PHE A 37 -2.51 -7.41 9.23
CA PHE A 37 -2.10 -6.01 9.16
C PHE A 37 -2.81 -5.26 8.02
N GLN A 38 -2.99 -5.91 6.87
CA GLN A 38 -3.73 -5.33 5.75
C GLN A 38 -5.21 -5.17 6.08
N LEU A 39 -5.83 -6.18 6.69
CA LEU A 39 -7.22 -6.13 7.15
C LEU A 39 -7.43 -4.99 8.14
N ASN A 40 -6.55 -4.82 9.11
CA ASN A 40 -6.64 -3.73 10.07
C ASN A 40 -6.55 -2.36 9.37
N LYS A 41 -5.62 -2.20 8.43
CA LYS A 41 -5.49 -0.97 7.64
C LYS A 41 -6.73 -0.68 6.78
N VAL A 42 -7.36 -1.71 6.22
CA VAL A 42 -8.60 -1.58 5.45
C VAL A 42 -9.77 -1.24 6.36
N ALA A 43 -9.91 -1.93 7.49
CA ALA A 43 -10.97 -1.71 8.47
C ALA A 43 -10.98 -0.25 8.95
N VAL A 44 -9.84 0.27 9.41
CA VAL A 44 -9.70 1.67 9.87
C VAL A 44 -10.08 2.66 8.76
N LYS A 45 -9.62 2.43 7.53
CA LYS A 45 -9.95 3.32 6.41
C LYS A 45 -11.41 3.22 6.00
N SER A 46 -12.00 2.03 6.05
CA SER A 46 -13.40 1.81 5.70
C SER A 46 -14.34 2.46 6.71
N ALA A 47 -14.01 2.41 8.01
CA ALA A 47 -14.76 3.09 9.06
C ALA A 47 -14.75 4.62 8.86
N ALA A 48 -13.56 5.19 8.63
CA ALA A 48 -13.42 6.62 8.34
C ALA A 48 -14.13 7.04 7.04
N LEU A 49 -14.22 6.14 6.05
CA LEU A 49 -14.98 6.39 4.82
C LEU A 49 -16.49 6.35 5.07
N ALA A 50 -16.96 5.35 5.82
CA ALA A 50 -18.37 5.19 6.18
C ALA A 50 -18.89 6.41 6.94
N GLU A 51 -18.11 6.90 7.92
CA GLU A 51 -18.42 8.13 8.67
C GLU A 51 -18.56 9.35 7.73
N LYS A 52 -17.64 9.51 6.79
CA LYS A 52 -17.64 10.64 5.83
C LYS A 52 -18.71 10.53 4.73
N ILE A 53 -19.14 9.31 4.39
CA ILE A 53 -20.24 9.09 3.44
C ILE A 53 -21.58 9.46 4.09
N GLY A 54 -21.77 9.14 5.37
CA GLY A 54 -22.95 9.58 6.13
C GLY A 54 -23.00 11.11 6.25
N LEU A 55 -21.83 11.74 6.40
CA LEU A 55 -21.66 13.19 6.42
C LEU A 55 -21.43 13.76 5.02
N LYS A 56 -22.27 13.43 4.03
CA LYS A 56 -22.19 14.04 2.69
C LYS A 56 -22.28 15.57 2.87
N PRO A 57 -21.17 16.33 2.77
CA PRO A 57 -21.27 17.75 2.93
C PRO A 57 -22.09 18.26 1.76
N LEU A 58 -23.09 19.08 2.05
CA LEU A 58 -23.76 19.87 1.02
C LEU A 58 -22.66 20.69 0.34
N VAL A 59 -22.21 20.22 -0.83
CA VAL A 59 -21.25 20.92 -1.66
C VAL A 59 -21.98 22.17 -2.12
N GLN A 60 -21.81 23.26 -1.37
CA GLN A 60 -22.36 24.54 -1.74
C GLN A 60 -21.75 24.92 -3.08
N ARG A 61 -22.61 25.19 -4.05
CA ARG A 61 -22.18 25.70 -5.35
C ARG A 61 -21.36 26.96 -5.06
N PRO A 62 -20.12 27.07 -5.58
CA PRO A 62 -19.34 28.27 -5.38
C PRO A 62 -20.14 29.47 -5.88
N GLU A 63 -20.26 30.49 -5.04
CA GLU A 63 -20.98 31.72 -5.38
C GLU A 63 -20.46 32.28 -6.70
N SER A 64 -21.40 32.78 -7.51
CA SER A 64 -21.10 33.47 -8.76
C SER A 64 -20.04 34.54 -8.52
N SER A 65 -18.94 34.48 -9.27
CA SER A 65 -17.89 35.50 -9.22
C SER A 65 -18.23 36.75 -10.03
N ILE A 66 -19.47 36.88 -10.51
CA ILE A 66 -19.91 37.99 -11.38
C ILE A 66 -19.88 39.33 -10.61
N ASP A 67 -20.23 39.33 -9.32
CA ASP A 67 -20.30 40.54 -8.50
C ASP A 67 -19.08 40.76 -7.59
N LYS A 68 -18.06 39.87 -7.65
CA LYS A 68 -16.88 39.94 -6.78
C LYS A 68 -15.74 40.71 -7.46
N ASP A 69 -14.95 41.41 -6.64
CA ASP A 69 -13.79 42.18 -7.11
C ASP A 69 -12.86 41.29 -7.97
N PRO A 70 -12.63 41.64 -9.25
CA PRO A 70 -11.81 40.85 -10.17
C PRO A 70 -10.37 40.68 -9.69
N ALA A 71 -9.83 41.61 -8.90
CA ALA A 71 -8.48 41.49 -8.34
C ALA A 71 -8.34 40.29 -7.40
N ILE A 72 -9.38 40.01 -6.62
CA ILE A 72 -9.43 38.88 -5.68
C ILE A 72 -9.48 37.55 -6.46
N ALA A 73 -10.32 37.47 -7.50
CA ALA A 73 -10.41 36.28 -8.34
C ALA A 73 -9.09 35.97 -9.08
N LEU A 74 -8.40 37.00 -9.58
CA LEU A 74 -7.11 36.85 -10.26
C LEU A 74 -5.99 36.40 -9.31
N SER A 75 -5.95 36.94 -8.09
CA SER A 75 -4.96 36.53 -7.08
C SER A 75 -5.17 35.08 -6.63
N ALA A 76 -6.42 34.65 -6.42
CA ALA A 76 -6.78 33.27 -6.12
C ALA A 76 -6.43 32.31 -7.28
N ARG A 77 -6.67 32.72 -8.53
CA ARG A 77 -6.24 31.93 -9.70
C ARG A 77 -4.72 31.79 -9.75
N ARG A 78 -3.97 32.86 -9.52
CA ARG A 78 -2.49 32.82 -9.50
C ARG A 78 -1.96 31.91 -8.40
N SER A 79 -2.54 31.95 -7.20
CA SER A 79 -2.13 31.08 -6.08
C SER A 79 -2.41 29.61 -6.40
N LEU A 80 -3.58 29.30 -6.99
CA LEU A 80 -3.92 27.96 -7.44
C LEU A 80 -2.95 27.45 -8.51
N LEU A 81 -2.65 28.24 -9.54
CA LEU A 81 -1.70 27.86 -10.58
C LEU A 81 -0.30 27.62 -10.01
N LYS A 82 0.18 28.49 -9.12
CA LYS A 82 1.46 28.28 -8.41
C LYS A 82 1.47 26.95 -7.63
N SER A 83 0.38 26.63 -6.93
CA SER A 83 0.27 25.36 -6.18
C SER A 83 0.30 24.14 -7.10
N ARG A 84 -0.36 24.21 -8.27
CA ARG A 84 -0.36 23.13 -9.28
C ARG A 84 1.04 22.92 -9.86
N LEU A 85 1.73 24.00 -10.23
CA LEU A 85 3.10 23.94 -10.74
C LEU A 85 4.06 23.34 -9.70
N LYS A 86 3.98 23.74 -8.44
CA LYS A 86 4.79 23.15 -7.35
C LYS A 86 4.57 21.65 -7.21
N LYS A 87 3.31 21.20 -7.25
CA LYS A 87 2.97 19.76 -7.19
C LYS A 87 3.53 18.99 -8.40
N GLN A 88 3.44 19.57 -9.60
CA GLN A 88 3.97 18.96 -10.81
C GLN A 88 5.50 18.82 -10.75
N GLN A 89 6.19 19.90 -10.36
CA GLN A 89 7.65 19.89 -10.18
C GLN A 89 8.09 18.88 -9.12
N GLN A 90 7.38 18.79 -8.00
CA GLN A 90 7.68 17.81 -6.96
C GLN A 90 7.53 16.37 -7.46
N ARG A 91 6.49 16.09 -8.26
CA ARG A 91 6.30 14.78 -8.90
C ARG A 91 7.42 14.46 -9.88
N GLN A 92 7.82 15.42 -10.71
CA GLN A 92 8.94 15.27 -11.65
C GLN A 92 10.26 14.98 -10.93
N ARG A 93 10.56 15.72 -9.84
CA ARG A 93 11.76 15.47 -9.02
C ARG A 93 11.79 14.07 -8.44
N ARG A 94 10.67 13.63 -7.84
CA ARG A 94 10.53 12.26 -7.31
C ARG A 94 10.69 11.21 -8.41
N LEU A 95 10.14 11.45 -9.60
CA LEU A 95 10.29 10.55 -10.74
C LEU A 95 11.75 10.44 -11.16
N ILE A 96 12.45 11.57 -11.32
CA ILE A 96 13.88 11.59 -11.67
C ILE A 96 14.70 10.85 -10.62
N GLU A 97 14.48 11.09 -9.33
CA GLU A 97 15.15 10.35 -8.26
C GLU A 97 14.87 8.84 -8.31
N SER A 98 13.62 8.47 -8.56
CA SER A 98 13.23 7.06 -8.69
C SER A 98 13.90 6.38 -9.90
N LEU A 99 14.06 7.12 -11.00
CA LEU A 99 14.75 6.64 -12.20
C LEU A 99 16.26 6.52 -11.98
N LYS A 100 16.89 7.51 -11.33
CA LYS A 100 18.32 7.47 -10.97
C LYS A 100 18.67 6.30 -10.05
N ARG A 101 17.76 5.93 -9.13
CA ARG A 101 17.97 4.80 -8.20
C ARG A 101 17.76 3.43 -8.87
N ARG A 102 17.06 3.37 -10.00
CA ARG A 102 16.76 2.10 -10.68
C ARG A 102 17.99 1.64 -11.47
N LYS A 103 18.55 0.46 -11.14
CA LYS A 103 19.64 -0.15 -11.89
C LYS A 103 19.09 -0.88 -13.12
N PRO A 104 19.52 -0.55 -14.36
CA PRO A 104 19.01 -1.19 -15.59
C PRO A 104 19.29 -2.70 -15.69
N THR A 105 20.15 -3.24 -14.83
CA THR A 105 20.59 -4.64 -14.84
C THR A 105 19.82 -5.54 -13.86
N GLU A 106 18.81 -5.02 -13.15
CA GLU A 106 17.95 -5.84 -12.28
C GLU A 106 17.06 -6.78 -13.11
N ARG A 107 17.08 -8.08 -12.79
CA ARG A 107 16.30 -9.18 -13.42
C ARG A 107 14.77 -8.94 -13.55
N ARG A 108 14.23 -7.89 -12.95
CA ARG A 108 12.79 -7.57 -12.93
C ARG A 108 12.29 -6.90 -14.23
N PHE A 109 13.20 -6.39 -15.07
CA PHE A 109 12.86 -5.73 -16.35
C PHE A 109 13.31 -6.53 -17.58
N ARG A 110 13.64 -7.82 -17.41
CA ARG A 110 13.94 -8.74 -18.51
C ARG A 110 12.76 -9.68 -18.74
#